data_AF-A0A5E7IAR6-F1
#
_entry.id   AF-A0A5E7IAR6-F1
#
_cell.length_a   1.000
_cell.length_b   1.000
_cell.length_c   1.000
_cell.angle_alpha   90.00
_cell.angle_beta   90.00
_cell.angle_gamma   90.00
#
_symmetry.space_group_name_H-M   'P 1'
#
loop_
_entity.id
_entity.type
_entity.pdbx_description
1 polymer ?
#
loop_
_entity_poly.entity_id
_entity_poly.type
_entity_poly.pdbx_seq_one_letter_code
_entity_poly.pdbx_strand_id
1 'polypeptide(L)'
;MDIKQLWLNIQDLWGTLDQHPLLHSSLALMLLLVIALVLGRVARYLMLHATKMLGRQPALHWINDFRHNKVFHRLAQMTPSLVIQFGLRLVPELSKTSLNFLGNVALAFTILFLLLAFSAALSALLDIYARTEHARTRSIKGYVQLTKLVLYVLGAIIIVATLIDRSPLLLLSGLGAMSAVIILVYKDTLLSFVASVQLTSNDMLRVGDWIEVPQVGADGDVVDITLHTVKVQNYA
;
A
#
# COMPACT_ATOMS: atom_id res chain seq x y z
N MET A 1 39.13 35.19 -23.47
CA MET A 1 38.07 35.01 -22.46
C MET A 1 38.14 33.58 -21.99
N ASP A 2 38.66 33.44 -20.78
CA ASP A 2 39.63 32.41 -20.42
C ASP A 2 38.99 31.17 -19.82
N ILE A 3 38.95 30.08 -20.59
CA ILE A 3 38.63 28.73 -20.10
C ILE A 3 39.56 28.34 -18.95
N LYS A 4 40.82 28.81 -18.99
CA LYS A 4 41.80 28.61 -17.91
C LYS A 4 41.46 29.41 -16.65
N GLN A 5 40.98 30.65 -16.76
CA GLN A 5 40.51 31.41 -15.58
C GLN A 5 39.22 30.84 -15.01
N LEU A 6 38.30 30.34 -15.85
CA LEU A 6 37.12 29.62 -15.38
C LEU A 6 37.52 28.36 -14.60
N TRP A 7 38.52 27.62 -15.09
CA TRP A 7 39.03 26.43 -14.40
C TRP A 7 39.69 26.76 -13.06
N LEU A 8 40.46 27.85 -13.00
CA LEU A 8 41.09 28.34 -11.77
C LEU A 8 40.06 28.88 -10.77
N ASN A 9 39.05 29.62 -11.23
CA ASN A 9 37.96 30.10 -10.37
C ASN A 9 37.09 28.96 -9.85
N ILE A 10 36.91 27.88 -10.63
CA ILE A 10 36.27 26.65 -10.15
C ILE A 10 37.14 26.03 -9.05
N GLN A 11 38.45 25.89 -9.26
CA GLN A 11 39.35 25.33 -8.24
C GLN A 11 39.41 26.17 -6.96
N ASP A 12 39.37 27.50 -7.07
CA ASP A 12 39.39 28.43 -5.93
C ASP A 12 38.06 28.44 -5.17
N LEU A 13 36.93 28.29 -5.89
CA LEU A 13 35.62 28.03 -5.28
C LEU A 13 35.60 26.67 -4.53
N TRP A 14 36.24 25.64 -5.08
CA TRP A 14 36.41 24.35 -4.40
C TRP A 14 37.28 24.49 -3.13
N GLY A 15 38.38 25.26 -3.17
CA GLY A 15 39.27 25.46 -2.01
C GLY A 15 38.71 26.39 -0.92
N THR A 16 37.77 27.28 -1.26
CA THR A 16 37.07 28.13 -0.27
C THR A 16 35.89 27.42 0.39
N LEU A 17 35.30 26.43 -0.29
CA LEU A 17 34.29 25.56 0.31
C LEU A 17 34.90 24.61 1.35
N ASP A 18 36.17 24.19 1.20
CA ASP A 18 36.91 23.33 2.16
C ASP A 18 37.02 23.98 3.55
N GLN A 19 36.85 25.30 3.65
CA GLN A 19 36.90 26.04 4.92
C GLN A 19 35.57 25.97 5.70
N HIS A 20 34.49 25.47 5.08
CA HIS A 20 33.17 25.32 5.70
C HIS A 20 32.57 23.92 5.41
N PRO A 21 32.90 22.90 6.22
CA PRO A 21 32.46 21.50 6.03
C PRO A 21 30.93 21.33 5.90
N LEU A 22 30.17 22.21 6.56
CA LEU A 22 28.70 22.25 6.48
C LEU A 22 28.17 22.74 5.13
N LEU A 23 28.88 23.66 4.44
CA LEU A 23 28.48 24.19 3.13
C LEU A 23 28.77 23.18 2.03
N HIS A 24 29.92 22.47 2.08
CA HIS A 24 30.22 21.36 1.18
C HIS A 24 29.20 20.23 1.27
N SER A 25 28.88 19.81 2.50
CA SER A 25 27.89 18.75 2.74
C SER A 25 26.50 19.15 2.23
N SER A 26 26.08 20.39 2.45
CA SER A 26 24.78 20.90 1.98
C SER A 26 24.72 21.00 0.45
N LEU A 27 25.78 21.49 -0.20
CA LEU A 27 25.88 21.54 -1.66
C LEU A 27 25.89 20.14 -2.28
N ALA A 28 26.63 19.20 -1.70
CA ALA A 28 26.67 17.81 -2.15
C ALA A 28 25.30 17.12 -2.00
N LEU A 29 24.58 17.35 -0.89
CA LEU A 29 23.21 16.86 -0.70
C LEU A 29 22.23 17.49 -1.70
N MET A 30 22.34 18.79 -1.95
CA MET A 30 21.50 19.49 -2.93
C MET A 30 21.74 18.95 -4.34
N LEU A 31 23.02 18.77 -4.73
CA LEU A 31 23.39 18.20 -6.01
C LEU A 31 22.87 16.76 -6.16
N LEU A 32 23.03 15.95 -5.12
CA LEU A 32 22.51 14.58 -5.08
C LEU A 32 20.99 14.54 -5.22
N LEU A 33 20.26 15.45 -4.56
CA LEU A 33 18.81 15.55 -4.67
C LEU A 33 18.39 15.94 -6.09
N VAL A 34 19.09 16.89 -6.72
CA VAL A 34 18.86 17.27 -8.11
C VAL A 34 19.11 16.08 -9.04
N ILE A 35 20.23 15.37 -8.88
CA ILE A 35 20.55 14.16 -9.66
C ILE A 35 19.48 13.09 -9.47
N ALA A 36 19.03 12.84 -8.24
CA ALA A 36 17.99 11.87 -7.93
C ALA A 36 16.66 12.23 -8.61
N LEU A 37 16.27 13.50 -8.61
CA LEU A 37 15.06 13.97 -9.29
C LEU A 37 15.17 13.86 -10.81
N VAL A 38 16.32 14.24 -11.38
CA VAL A 38 16.57 14.14 -12.83
C VAL A 38 16.56 12.67 -13.27
N LEU A 39 17.31 11.79 -12.60
CA LEU A 39 17.32 10.36 -12.89
C LEU A 39 15.93 9.74 -12.71
N GLY A 40 15.17 10.14 -11.70
CA GLY A 40 13.78 9.70 -11.53
C GLY A 40 12.86 10.15 -12.67
N ARG A 41 12.99 11.39 -13.14
CA ARG A 41 12.24 11.91 -14.30
C ARG A 41 12.61 11.13 -15.58
N VAL A 42 13.89 10.90 -15.80
CA VAL A 42 14.40 10.12 -16.94
C VAL A 42 13.93 8.67 -16.86
N ALA A 43 14.05 8.02 -15.71
CA ALA A 43 13.57 6.64 -15.51
C ALA A 43 12.07 6.54 -15.78
N ARG A 44 11.27 7.47 -15.27
CA ARG A 44 9.83 7.53 -15.58
C ARG A 44 9.57 7.67 -17.08
N TYR A 45 10.29 8.56 -17.76
CA TYR A 45 10.13 8.76 -19.19
C TYR A 45 10.50 7.49 -19.97
N LEU A 46 11.66 6.92 -19.70
CA LEU A 46 12.17 5.71 -20.36
C LEU A 46 11.24 4.52 -20.15
N MET A 47 10.76 4.31 -18.92
CA MET A 47 9.93 3.18 -18.54
C MET A 47 8.52 3.27 -19.16
N LEU A 48 7.92 4.46 -19.22
CA LEU A 48 6.64 4.68 -19.91
C LEU A 48 6.79 4.55 -21.44
N HIS A 49 7.91 4.99 -22.00
CA HIS A 49 8.17 4.87 -23.43
C HIS A 49 8.40 3.40 -23.83
N ALA A 50 9.26 2.68 -23.10
CA ALA A 50 9.55 1.27 -23.34
C ALA A 50 8.29 0.40 -23.22
N THR A 51 7.48 0.61 -22.19
CA THR A 51 6.22 -0.15 -22.01
C THR A 51 5.20 0.16 -23.09
N LYS A 52 5.18 1.38 -23.65
CA LYS A 52 4.35 1.71 -24.82
C LYS A 52 4.79 0.98 -26.08
N MET A 53 6.09 0.80 -26.27
CA MET A 53 6.63 0.07 -27.42
C MET A 53 6.36 -1.43 -27.29
N LEU A 54 6.62 -2.01 -26.12
CA LEU A 54 6.42 -3.44 -25.84
C LEU A 54 4.94 -3.84 -25.87
N GLY A 55 4.04 -2.99 -25.37
CA GLY A 55 2.60 -3.24 -25.34
C GLY A 55 1.91 -3.23 -26.72
N ARG A 56 2.64 -2.95 -27.81
CA ARG A 56 2.13 -3.10 -29.19
C ARG A 56 2.15 -4.55 -29.68
N GLN A 57 2.91 -5.42 -29.01
CA GLN A 57 3.00 -6.83 -29.40
C GLN A 57 1.81 -7.62 -28.82
N PRO A 58 1.13 -8.47 -29.61
CA PRO A 58 -0.03 -9.23 -29.15
C PRO A 58 0.30 -10.20 -28.01
N ALA A 59 1.51 -10.78 -28.01
CA ALA A 59 1.99 -11.64 -26.91
C ALA A 59 2.19 -10.88 -25.59
N LEU A 60 2.32 -9.55 -25.63
CA LEU A 60 2.62 -8.70 -24.47
C LEU A 60 1.45 -7.77 -24.12
N HIS A 61 0.22 -8.09 -24.53
CA HIS A 61 -0.94 -7.25 -24.27
C HIS A 61 -1.18 -7.02 -22.76
N TRP A 62 -0.79 -7.98 -21.90
CA TRP A 62 -0.84 -7.86 -20.44
C TRP A 62 0.00 -6.69 -19.88
N ILE A 63 1.06 -6.27 -20.59
CA ILE A 63 1.85 -5.08 -20.23
C ILE A 63 0.98 -3.82 -20.28
N ASN A 64 0.00 -3.79 -21.19
CA ASN A 64 -0.91 -2.66 -21.31
C ASN A 64 -1.83 -2.53 -20.08
N ASP A 65 -2.31 -3.65 -19.52
CA ASP A 65 -3.11 -3.65 -18.29
C ASP A 65 -2.29 -3.21 -17.07
N PHE A 66 -1.03 -3.66 -16.98
CA PHE A 66 -0.09 -3.20 -15.94
C PHE A 66 0.24 -1.71 -16.06
N ARG A 67 0.35 -1.21 -17.30
CA ARG A 67 0.54 0.21 -17.58
C ARG A 67 -0.70 1.03 -17.22
N HIS A 68 -1.90 0.53 -17.55
CA HIS A 68 -3.17 1.18 -17.20
C HIS A 68 -3.32 1.33 -15.68
N ASN A 69 -2.98 0.28 -14.94
CA ASN A 69 -2.95 0.28 -13.48
C ASN A 69 -1.77 1.04 -12.87
N LYS A 70 -0.93 1.68 -13.68
CA LYS A 70 0.20 2.53 -13.25
C LYS A 70 1.31 1.78 -12.50
N VAL A 71 1.44 0.46 -12.67
CA VAL A 71 2.49 -0.36 -12.00
C VAL A 71 3.88 0.19 -12.29
N PHE A 72 4.20 0.37 -13.57
CA PHE A 72 5.49 0.89 -14.02
C PHE A 72 5.72 2.34 -13.59
N HIS A 73 4.65 3.14 -13.47
CA HIS A 73 4.76 4.50 -12.96
C HIS A 73 5.16 4.51 -11.48
N ARG A 74 4.58 3.61 -10.66
CA ARG A 74 4.97 3.46 -9.24
C ARG A 74 6.39 2.95 -9.08
N LEU A 75 6.81 1.99 -9.90
CA LEU A 75 8.20 1.50 -9.90
C LEU A 75 9.19 2.61 -10.26
N ALA A 76 8.89 3.44 -11.27
CA ALA A 76 9.75 4.58 -11.61
C ALA A 76 9.85 5.64 -10.50
N GLN A 77 8.81 5.76 -9.64
CA GLN A 77 8.85 6.64 -8.48
C GLN A 77 9.79 6.14 -7.37
N MET A 78 10.22 4.88 -7.40
CA MET A 78 11.25 4.35 -6.49
C MET A 78 12.65 4.87 -6.83
N THR A 79 12.91 5.22 -8.09
CA THR A 79 14.25 5.55 -8.58
C THR A 79 14.94 6.69 -7.82
N PRO A 80 14.31 7.87 -7.58
CA PRO A 80 14.95 8.93 -6.79
C PRO A 80 15.39 8.45 -5.41
N SER A 81 14.56 7.63 -4.78
CA SER A 81 14.81 7.13 -3.43
C SER A 81 15.99 6.17 -3.39
N LEU A 82 16.13 5.29 -4.38
CA LEU A 82 17.28 4.42 -4.54
C LEU A 82 18.56 5.23 -4.81
N VAL A 83 18.49 6.24 -5.69
CA VAL A 83 19.63 7.12 -5.97
C VAL A 83 20.09 7.83 -4.70
N ILE A 84 19.16 8.29 -3.86
CA ILE A 84 19.51 8.93 -2.59
C ILE A 84 20.22 7.95 -1.66
N GLN A 85 19.73 6.71 -1.53
CA GLN A 85 20.35 5.70 -0.66
C GLN A 85 21.79 5.35 -1.06
N PHE A 86 22.04 5.17 -2.36
CA PHE A 86 23.39 4.87 -2.85
C PHE A 86 24.28 6.12 -2.85
N GLY A 87 23.73 7.27 -3.21
CA GLY A 87 24.43 8.54 -3.27
C GLY A 87 24.83 9.07 -1.89
N LEU A 88 24.06 8.77 -0.84
CA LEU A 88 24.35 9.19 0.53
C LEU A 88 25.74 8.75 1.01
N ARG A 89 26.21 7.59 0.53
CA ARG A 89 27.55 7.05 0.86
C ARG A 89 28.70 7.79 0.16
N LEU A 90 28.39 8.56 -0.89
CA LEU A 90 29.37 9.32 -1.67
C LEU A 90 29.52 10.76 -1.15
N VAL A 91 28.67 11.20 -0.21
CA VAL A 91 28.75 12.54 0.37
C VAL A 91 29.74 12.52 1.54
N PRO A 92 30.89 13.22 1.42
CA PRO A 92 31.84 13.33 2.52
C PRO A 92 31.28 14.18 3.67
N GLU A 93 31.80 13.96 4.89
CA GLU A 93 31.54 14.77 6.10
C GLU A 93 30.13 14.77 6.71
N LEU A 94 29.22 13.90 6.27
CA LEU A 94 27.94 13.74 6.95
C LEU A 94 28.10 13.03 8.30
N SER A 95 27.47 13.58 9.34
CA SER A 95 27.39 12.91 10.65
C SER A 95 26.73 11.54 10.49
N LYS A 96 27.21 10.54 11.26
CA LYS A 96 26.66 9.17 11.23
C LYS A 96 25.15 9.15 11.51
N THR A 97 24.67 10.04 12.37
CA THR A 97 23.25 10.20 12.71
C THR A 97 22.43 10.71 11.52
N SER A 98 22.92 11.74 10.82
CA SER A 98 22.24 12.30 9.63
C SER A 98 22.23 11.31 8.46
N LEU A 99 23.33 10.57 8.27
CA LEU A 99 23.41 9.50 7.27
C LEU A 99 22.37 8.41 7.51
N ASN A 100 22.29 7.90 8.74
CA ASN A 100 21.32 6.87 9.10
C ASN A 100 19.89 7.40 8.97
N PHE A 101 19.61 8.60 9.46
CA PHE A 101 18.28 9.20 9.36
C PHE A 101 17.84 9.38 7.89
N LEU A 102 18.68 9.99 7.05
CA LEU A 102 18.33 10.23 5.64
C LEU A 102 18.26 8.92 4.84
N GLY A 103 19.12 7.95 5.17
CA GLY A 103 19.08 6.61 4.63
C GLY A 103 17.78 5.87 4.98
N ASN A 104 17.35 5.93 6.24
CA ASN A 104 16.10 5.33 6.71
C ASN A 104 14.87 5.99 6.07
N VAL A 105 14.87 7.32 5.92
CA VAL A 105 13.81 8.04 5.20
C VAL A 105 13.75 7.61 3.73
N ALA A 106 14.89 7.51 3.05
CA ALA A 106 14.93 7.04 1.66
C ALA A 106 14.53 5.55 1.55
N LEU A 107 14.90 4.69 2.50
CA LEU A 107 14.41 3.32 2.57
C LEU A 107 12.88 3.28 2.73
N ALA A 108 12.32 4.08 3.63
CA ALA A 108 10.88 4.19 3.85
C ALA A 108 10.13 4.61 2.57
N PHE A 109 10.63 5.61 1.83
CA PHE A 109 10.04 6.00 0.54
C PHE A 109 10.11 4.88 -0.51
N THR A 110 11.23 4.16 -0.56
CA THR A 110 11.37 3.01 -1.47
C THR A 110 10.33 1.93 -1.15
N ILE A 111 10.16 1.59 0.13
CA ILE A 111 9.18 0.61 0.58
C ILE A 111 7.76 1.08 0.26
N LEU A 112 7.44 2.36 0.48
CA LEU A 112 6.14 2.94 0.14
C LEU A 112 5.80 2.76 -1.35
N PHE A 113 6.71 3.14 -2.25
CA PHE A 113 6.49 3.02 -3.68
C PHE A 113 6.45 1.56 -4.15
N LEU A 114 7.19 0.66 -3.49
CA LEU A 114 7.12 -0.78 -3.73
C LEU A 114 5.73 -1.34 -3.37
N LEU A 115 5.19 -0.98 -2.21
CA LEU A 115 3.84 -1.38 -1.79
C LEU A 115 2.77 -0.87 -2.76
N LEU A 116 2.89 0.39 -3.21
CA LEU A 116 2.00 0.97 -4.20
C LEU A 116 2.10 0.26 -5.56
N ALA A 117 3.31 -0.11 -5.98
CA ALA A 117 3.54 -0.89 -7.21
C ALA A 117 2.91 -2.29 -7.11
N PHE A 118 3.08 -2.99 -5.99
CA PHE A 118 2.51 -4.32 -5.79
C PHE A 118 0.98 -4.29 -5.71
N SER A 119 0.41 -3.30 -5.02
CA SER A 119 -1.04 -3.09 -4.98
C SER A 119 -1.61 -2.79 -6.38
N ALA A 120 -0.92 -1.96 -7.17
CA ALA A 120 -1.26 -1.72 -8.57
C ALA A 120 -1.16 -2.99 -9.43
N ALA A 121 -0.15 -3.84 -9.19
CA ALA A 121 0.02 -5.09 -9.91
C ALA A 121 -1.10 -6.08 -9.61
N LEU A 122 -1.52 -6.17 -8.34
CA LEU A 122 -2.69 -6.95 -7.94
C LEU A 122 -3.99 -6.42 -8.59
N SER A 123 -4.16 -5.10 -8.74
CA SER A 123 -5.27 -4.54 -9.53
C SER A 123 -5.21 -4.98 -10.99
N ALA A 124 -4.03 -4.87 -11.61
CA ALA A 124 -3.85 -5.27 -13.01
C ALA A 124 -4.17 -6.75 -13.23
N LEU A 125 -3.73 -7.61 -12.30
CA LEU A 125 -4.02 -9.03 -12.36
C LEU A 125 -5.51 -9.33 -12.18
N LEU A 126 -6.20 -8.59 -11.30
CA LEU A 126 -7.64 -8.68 -11.13
C LEU A 126 -8.38 -8.27 -12.40
N ASP A 127 -7.95 -7.20 -13.07
CA ASP A 127 -8.57 -6.74 -14.33
C ASP A 127 -8.37 -7.76 -15.46
N ILE A 128 -7.19 -8.39 -15.53
CA ILE A 128 -6.92 -9.48 -16.49
C ILE A 128 -7.81 -10.69 -16.17
N TYR A 129 -7.90 -11.09 -14.89
CA TYR A 129 -8.76 -12.19 -14.47
C TYR A 129 -10.24 -11.91 -14.79
N ALA A 130 -10.71 -10.69 -14.54
CA ALA A 130 -12.11 -10.28 -14.75
C ALA A 130 -12.56 -10.38 -16.23
N ARG A 131 -11.64 -10.34 -17.19
CA ARG A 131 -11.94 -10.53 -18.62
C ARG A 131 -12.10 -12.01 -19.02
N THR A 132 -11.75 -12.95 -18.14
CA THR A 132 -11.81 -14.39 -18.42
C THR A 132 -13.21 -14.93 -18.11
N GLU A 133 -13.66 -15.92 -18.87
CA GLU A 133 -14.99 -16.54 -18.72
C GLU A 133 -15.24 -17.10 -17.30
N HIS A 134 -14.17 -17.57 -16.64
CA HIS A 134 -14.17 -18.04 -15.25
C HIS A 134 -14.57 -16.96 -14.21
N ALA A 135 -14.36 -15.67 -14.50
CA ALA A 135 -14.69 -14.60 -13.57
C ALA A 135 -16.20 -14.32 -13.46
N ARG A 136 -17.01 -14.85 -14.39
CA ARG A 136 -18.48 -14.70 -14.36
C ARG A 136 -19.12 -15.50 -13.24
N THR A 137 -18.49 -16.59 -12.79
CA THR A 137 -19.04 -17.50 -11.78
C THR A 137 -18.29 -17.41 -10.44
N ARG A 138 -17.05 -16.90 -10.41
CA ARG A 138 -16.30 -16.65 -9.16
C ARG A 138 -15.62 -15.28 -9.16
N SER A 139 -16.14 -14.37 -8.35
CA SER A 139 -15.47 -13.09 -8.09
C SER A 139 -14.35 -13.28 -7.06
N ILE A 140 -13.12 -12.94 -7.46
CA ILE A 140 -11.95 -12.95 -6.56
C ILE A 140 -11.63 -11.57 -5.98
N LYS A 141 -12.49 -10.56 -6.25
CA LYS A 141 -12.26 -9.17 -5.85
C LYS A 141 -12.07 -9.03 -4.34
N GLY A 142 -12.88 -9.75 -3.54
CA GLY A 142 -12.78 -9.75 -2.08
C GLY A 142 -11.42 -10.25 -1.58
N TYR A 143 -10.90 -11.34 -2.15
CA TYR A 143 -9.58 -11.88 -1.80
C TYR A 143 -8.46 -10.91 -2.15
N VAL A 144 -8.48 -10.32 -3.34
CA VAL A 144 -7.47 -9.32 -3.76
C VAL A 144 -7.49 -8.10 -2.83
N GLN A 145 -8.67 -7.66 -2.39
CA GLN A 145 -8.80 -6.53 -1.46
C GLN A 145 -8.26 -6.88 -0.07
N LEU A 146 -8.52 -8.09 0.41
CA LEU A 146 -7.95 -8.58 1.67
C LEU A 146 -6.43 -8.68 1.59
N THR A 147 -5.87 -9.19 0.50
CA THR A 147 -4.41 -9.24 0.28
C THR A 147 -3.80 -7.84 0.28
N LYS A 148 -4.43 -6.87 -0.39
CA LYS A 148 -3.98 -5.47 -0.37
C LYS A 148 -4.01 -4.87 1.04
N LEU A 149 -5.06 -5.15 1.81
CA LEU A 149 -5.16 -4.70 3.19
C LEU A 149 -3.99 -5.23 4.03
N VAL A 150 -3.75 -6.54 3.99
CA VAL A 150 -2.62 -7.17 4.70
C VAL A 150 -1.29 -6.54 4.26
N LEU A 151 -1.11 -6.35 2.96
CA LEU A 151 0.10 -5.73 2.41
C LEU A 151 0.30 -4.29 2.91
N TYR A 152 -0.76 -3.47 2.98
CA TYR A 152 -0.67 -2.12 3.52
C TYR A 152 -0.38 -2.10 5.03
N VAL A 153 -0.99 -3.00 5.80
CA VAL A 153 -0.72 -3.11 7.26
C VAL A 153 0.74 -3.50 7.50
N LEU A 154 1.21 -4.59 6.87
CA LEU A 154 2.60 -5.03 7.01
C LEU A 154 3.57 -3.97 6.50
N GLY A 155 3.26 -3.35 5.36
CA GLY A 155 4.05 -2.29 4.78
C GLY A 155 4.18 -1.06 5.68
N ALA A 156 3.08 -0.63 6.31
CA ALA A 156 3.09 0.47 7.26
C ALA A 156 3.97 0.16 8.47
N ILE A 157 3.88 -1.06 9.02
CA ILE A 157 4.72 -1.51 10.13
C ILE A 157 6.20 -1.46 9.75
N ILE A 158 6.57 -1.97 8.57
CA ILE A 158 7.95 -1.94 8.09
C ILE A 158 8.44 -0.49 7.91
N ILE A 159 7.62 0.40 7.37
CA ILE A 159 7.97 1.82 7.20
C ILE A 159 8.24 2.47 8.56
N VAL A 160 7.34 2.31 9.53
CA VAL A 160 7.49 2.88 10.88
C VAL A 160 8.72 2.28 11.58
N ALA A 161 8.92 0.97 11.48
CA ALA A 161 10.10 0.28 12.01
C ALA A 161 11.41 0.85 11.44
N THR A 162 11.44 1.05 10.12
CA THR A 162 12.60 1.64 9.42
C THR A 162 12.88 3.07 9.91
N LEU A 163 11.84 3.88 10.10
CA LEU A 163 11.99 5.27 10.54
C LEU A 163 12.48 5.41 11.99
N ILE A 164 12.05 4.51 12.89
CA ILE A 164 12.43 4.52 14.31
C ILE A 164 13.71 3.70 14.55
N ASP A 165 14.29 3.11 13.50
CA ASP A 165 15.48 2.26 13.56
C ASP A 165 15.29 1.07 14.52
N ARG A 166 14.12 0.42 14.41
CA ARG A 166 13.73 -0.75 15.19
C ARG A 166 13.36 -1.90 14.27
N SER A 167 13.47 -3.13 14.78
CA SER A 167 13.11 -4.28 13.96
C SER A 167 11.59 -4.32 13.73
N PRO A 168 11.13 -4.57 12.49
CA PRO A 168 9.69 -4.67 12.19
C PRO A 168 9.01 -5.79 13.00
N LEU A 169 9.74 -6.86 13.30
CA LEU A 169 9.25 -7.99 14.09
C LEU A 169 8.94 -7.58 15.53
N LEU A 170 9.69 -6.65 16.13
CA LEU A 170 9.37 -6.14 17.47
C LEU A 170 8.05 -5.37 17.48
N LEU A 171 7.83 -4.52 16.48
CA LEU A 171 6.56 -3.77 16.37
C LEU A 171 5.39 -4.71 16.08
N LEU A 172 5.58 -5.68 15.18
CA LEU A 172 4.55 -6.67 14.85
C LEU A 172 4.21 -7.55 16.06
N SER A 173 5.23 -7.97 16.82
CA SER A 173 5.06 -8.73 18.06
C SER A 173 4.32 -7.93 19.13
N GLY A 174 4.70 -6.66 19.34
CA GLY A 174 4.02 -5.79 20.30
C GLY A 174 2.55 -5.53 19.93
N LEU A 175 2.29 -5.21 18.65
CA LEU A 175 0.93 -4.99 18.16
C LEU A 175 0.10 -6.27 18.21
N GLY A 176 0.70 -7.42 17.87
CA GLY A 176 0.09 -8.74 17.96
C GLY A 176 -0.23 -9.15 19.39
N ALA A 177 0.69 -8.90 20.34
CA ALA A 177 0.49 -9.16 21.75
C ALA A 177 -0.64 -8.30 22.34
N MET A 178 -0.64 -6.99 22.06
CA MET A 178 -1.75 -6.10 22.45
C MET A 178 -3.07 -6.55 21.84
N SER A 179 -3.08 -6.94 20.57
CA SER A 179 -4.28 -7.43 19.88
C SER A 179 -4.78 -8.74 20.51
N ALA A 180 -3.89 -9.66 20.87
CA ALA A 180 -4.23 -10.91 21.54
C ALA A 180 -4.83 -10.66 22.93
N VAL A 181 -4.29 -9.70 23.69
CA VAL A 181 -4.85 -9.28 24.98
C VAL A 181 -6.25 -8.68 24.81
N ILE A 182 -6.44 -7.79 23.82
CA ILE A 182 -7.77 -7.22 23.51
C ILE A 182 -8.76 -8.32 23.14
N ILE A 183 -8.36 -9.26 22.27
CA ILE A 183 -9.19 -10.41 21.90
C ILE A 183 -9.54 -11.25 23.13
N LEU A 184 -8.59 -11.46 24.05
CA LEU A 184 -8.82 -12.22 25.27
C LEU A 184 -9.83 -11.54 26.19
N VAL A 185 -9.72 -10.22 26.38
CA VAL A 185 -10.61 -9.43 27.25
C VAL A 185 -12.02 -9.34 26.66
N TYR A 186 -12.14 -9.19 25.34
CA TYR A 186 -13.43 -9.03 24.66
C TYR A 186 -13.95 -10.30 23.99
N LYS A 187 -13.36 -11.46 24.29
CA LYS A 187 -13.68 -12.74 23.64
C LYS A 187 -15.18 -13.04 23.70
N ASP A 188 -15.79 -12.91 24.88
CA ASP A 188 -17.19 -13.25 25.09
C ASP A 188 -18.13 -12.26 24.38
N THR A 189 -17.76 -10.97 24.33
CA THR A 189 -18.48 -9.95 23.56
C THR A 189 -18.38 -10.20 22.05
N LEU A 190 -17.23 -10.63 21.54
CA LEU A 190 -17.06 -10.99 20.13
C LEU A 190 -17.88 -12.24 19.77
N LEU A 191 -17.92 -13.23 20.66
CA LEU A 191 -18.74 -14.44 20.47
C LEU A 191 -20.24 -14.11 20.45
N SER A 192 -20.73 -13.26 21.35
CA SER A 192 -22.15 -12.86 21.34
C SER A 192 -22.51 -12.02 20.11
N PHE A 193 -21.60 -11.17 19.63
CA PHE A 193 -21.78 -10.44 18.38
C PHE A 193 -21.86 -11.38 17.17
N VAL A 194 -20.93 -12.32 17.04
CA VAL A 194 -20.94 -13.30 15.95
C VAL A 194 -22.19 -14.18 16.02
N ALA A 195 -22.61 -14.61 17.21
CA ALA A 195 -23.85 -15.36 17.41
C ALA A 195 -25.07 -14.55 16.94
N SER A 196 -25.16 -13.26 17.28
CA SER A 196 -26.23 -12.38 16.81
C SER A 196 -26.25 -12.23 15.28
N VAL A 197 -25.08 -12.02 14.65
CA VAL A 197 -24.98 -11.91 13.18
C VAL A 197 -25.34 -13.22 12.49
N GLN A 198 -24.90 -14.36 13.04
CA GLN A 198 -25.26 -15.67 12.51
C GLN A 198 -26.76 -15.94 12.63
N LEU A 199 -27.39 -15.58 13.76
CA LEU A 199 -28.84 -15.70 13.95
C LEU A 199 -29.62 -14.85 12.94
N THR A 200 -29.21 -13.60 12.71
CA THR A 200 -29.85 -12.74 11.69
C THR A 200 -29.57 -13.19 10.26
N SER A 201 -28.43 -13.84 10.01
CA SER A 201 -28.08 -14.37 8.68
C SER A 201 -28.72 -15.73 8.38
N ASN A 202 -29.27 -16.43 9.38
CA ASN A 202 -29.98 -17.70 9.25
C ASN A 202 -31.49 -17.44 9.06
N ASP A 203 -31.78 -16.68 8.00
CA ASP A 203 -33.06 -16.22 7.49
C ASP A 203 -34.04 -17.40 7.26
N MET A 204 -34.55 -18.02 8.33
CA MET A 204 -35.53 -19.11 8.24
C MET A 204 -36.91 -18.61 7.84
N LEU A 205 -37.16 -17.29 7.95
CA LEU A 205 -38.45 -16.64 7.72
C LEU A 205 -38.24 -15.23 7.16
N ARG A 206 -38.87 -14.93 6.03
CA ARG A 206 -38.88 -13.61 5.38
C ARG A 206 -40.24 -12.95 5.54
N VAL A 207 -40.26 -11.61 5.43
CA VAL A 207 -41.52 -10.85 5.33
C VAL A 207 -42.26 -11.32 4.07
N GLY A 208 -43.49 -11.78 4.23
CA GLY A 208 -44.31 -12.41 3.18
C GLY A 208 -44.31 -13.94 3.15
N ASP A 209 -43.53 -14.62 4.00
CA ASP A 209 -43.70 -16.06 4.18
C ASP A 209 -44.97 -16.34 5.01
N TRP A 210 -45.70 -17.39 4.62
CA TRP A 210 -46.86 -17.86 5.37
C TRP A 210 -46.38 -18.69 6.57
N ILE A 211 -46.83 -18.33 7.77
CA ILE A 211 -46.51 -19.04 9.01
C ILE A 211 -47.79 -19.51 9.67
N GLU A 212 -47.80 -20.77 10.08
CA GLU A 212 -48.82 -21.36 10.94
C GLU A 212 -48.18 -21.75 12.29
N VAL A 213 -48.69 -21.20 13.39
CA VAL A 213 -48.26 -21.56 14.76
C VAL A 213 -49.46 -22.08 15.55
N PRO A 214 -49.72 -23.40 15.54
CA PRO A 214 -50.94 -24.00 16.09
C PRO A 214 -51.18 -23.75 17.58
N GLN A 215 -50.10 -23.53 18.34
CA GLN A 215 -50.17 -23.30 19.78
C GLN A 215 -50.77 -21.94 20.16
N VAL A 216 -50.73 -20.96 19.25
CA VAL A 216 -51.23 -19.59 19.49
C VAL A 216 -52.32 -19.18 18.49
N GLY A 217 -52.72 -20.08 17.58
CA GLY A 217 -53.79 -19.83 16.60
C GLY A 217 -53.46 -18.73 15.57
N ALA A 218 -52.17 -18.52 15.29
CA ALA A 218 -51.74 -17.58 14.27
C ALA A 218 -51.56 -18.31 12.93
N ASP A 219 -52.34 -17.93 11.93
CA ASP A 219 -52.32 -18.48 10.57
C ASP A 219 -52.40 -17.34 9.53
N GLY A 220 -51.25 -16.99 8.95
CA GLY A 220 -51.22 -15.95 7.93
C GLY A 220 -49.86 -15.39 7.57
N ASP A 221 -49.88 -14.30 6.83
CA ASP A 221 -48.68 -13.68 6.26
C ASP A 221 -47.88 -12.94 7.35
N VAL A 222 -46.56 -13.10 7.31
CA VAL A 222 -45.65 -12.31 8.14
C VAL A 222 -45.59 -10.87 7.61
N VAL A 223 -46.09 -9.93 8.41
CA VAL A 223 -46.13 -8.50 8.07
C VAL A 223 -44.84 -7.80 8.50
N ASP A 224 -44.24 -8.22 9.61
CA ASP A 224 -43.07 -7.56 10.17
C ASP A 224 -42.26 -8.53 11.07
N ILE A 225 -40.93 -8.41 11.02
CA ILE A 225 -39.99 -9.23 11.79
C ILE A 225 -39.06 -8.30 12.56
N THR A 226 -39.11 -8.37 13.88
CA THR A 226 -38.17 -7.68 14.79
C THR A 226 -37.27 -8.70 15.51
N LEU A 227 -36.25 -8.23 16.25
CA LEU A 227 -35.27 -9.11 16.91
C LEU A 227 -35.87 -10.24 17.77
N HIS A 228 -37.07 -10.05 18.33
CA HIS A 228 -37.69 -11.00 19.26
C HIS A 228 -39.19 -11.19 19.04
N THR A 229 -39.77 -10.65 17.97
CA THR A 229 -41.21 -10.70 17.74
C THR A 229 -41.52 -10.72 16.25
N VAL A 230 -42.40 -11.63 15.86
CA VAL A 230 -42.96 -11.73 14.51
C VAL A 230 -44.42 -11.26 14.58
N LYS A 231 -44.79 -10.31 13.72
CA LYS A 231 -46.19 -9.89 13.57
C LYS A 231 -46.82 -10.61 12.39
N VAL A 232 -47.92 -11.31 12.65
CA VAL A 232 -48.66 -12.09 11.66
C VAL A 232 -50.01 -11.43 11.41
N GLN A 233 -50.38 -11.26 10.15
CA GLN A 233 -51.74 -10.90 9.75
C GLN A 233 -52.56 -12.18 9.65
N ASN A 234 -53.33 -12.46 10.70
CA ASN A 234 -54.16 -13.66 10.78
C ASN A 234 -55.33 -13.59 9.79
N TYR A 235 -55.58 -14.67 9.05
CA TYR A 235 -56.73 -14.79 8.15
C TYR A 235 -57.84 -15.72 8.67
N ALA A 236 -57.71 -16.16 9.93
CA ALA A 236 -58.74 -16.91 10.65
C ALA A 236 -60.08 -16.16 10.75
#